data_AF-A0A950LPL1-F1
#
_entry.id   AF-A0A950LPL1-F1
#
_cell.length_a   1.000
_cell.length_b   1.000
_cell.length_c   1.000
_cell.angle_alpha   90.00
_cell.angle_beta   90.00
_cell.angle_gamma   90.00
#
_symmetry.space_group_name_H-M   'P 1'
#
loop_
_entity.id
_entity.type
_entity.pdbx_description
1 polymer ?
#
loop_
_entity_poly.entity_id
_entity_poly.type
_entity_poly.pdbx_seq_one_letter_code
_entity_poly.pdbx_strand_id
1 'polypeptide(L)'
;MSELTRVLRPGGTMAVTVPRCGPEFVNWALSDEYHNVPGGHVRIYRYRQLTGRLEGAGLRVVGSHHAHGLHAPYWWLRCLVGTTNDHHPAVAAYHRLLVWDIEKAPVVTRTADRILNPVVGKSLVVYCRKPQSVASGSGPARPGVHHLPARSTRPTRAAAKEVVA
;
A
#
# COMPACT_ATOMS: atom_id res chain seq x y z
N MET A 1 -10.03 -9.17 -3.98
CA MET A 1 -8.84 -8.99 -3.14
C MET A 1 -7.89 -10.19 -3.21
N SER A 2 -8.40 -11.39 -3.48
CA SER A 2 -7.59 -12.63 -3.58
C SER A 2 -6.40 -12.53 -4.53
N GLU A 3 -6.55 -11.88 -5.69
CA GLU A 3 -5.43 -11.68 -6.62
C GLU A 3 -4.27 -10.87 -6.02
N LEU A 4 -4.57 -9.82 -5.24
CA LEU A 4 -3.53 -9.03 -4.56
C LEU A 4 -2.72 -9.90 -3.59
N THR A 5 -3.40 -10.76 -2.82
CA THR A 5 -2.74 -11.70 -1.92
C THR A 5 -1.96 -12.77 -2.69
N ARG A 6 -2.48 -13.26 -3.82
CA ARG A 6 -1.86 -14.31 -4.64
C ARG A 6 -0.51 -13.85 -5.20
N VAL A 7 -0.45 -12.66 -5.79
CA VAL A 7 0.76 -12.13 -6.42
C VAL A 7 1.80 -11.61 -5.41
N LEU A 8 1.36 -11.25 -4.20
CA LEU A 8 2.28 -10.79 -3.16
C LEU A 8 3.08 -11.97 -2.59
N ARG A 9 4.41 -11.87 -2.56
CA ARG A 9 5.27 -12.89 -1.94
C ARG A 9 4.97 -13.03 -0.43
N PRO A 10 5.11 -14.23 0.17
CA PRO A 10 5.01 -14.39 1.62
C PRO A 10 5.92 -13.41 2.37
N GLY A 11 5.41 -12.81 3.45
CA GLY A 11 6.11 -11.77 4.20
C GLY A 11 6.18 -10.39 3.52
N GLY A 12 5.75 -10.25 2.25
CA GLY A 12 5.78 -9.02 1.49
C GLY A 12 4.79 -7.95 1.98
N THR A 13 5.06 -6.70 1.63
CA THR A 13 4.23 -5.53 1.97
C THR A 13 3.55 -4.95 0.73
N MET A 14 2.38 -4.35 0.92
CA MET A 14 1.63 -3.67 -0.12
C MET A 14 0.97 -2.42 0.45
N ALA A 15 0.94 -1.34 -0.33
CA ALA A 15 0.14 -0.16 -0.05
C ALA A 15 -1.06 -0.13 -1.00
N VAL A 16 -2.26 0.00 -0.46
CA VAL A 16 -3.50 0.15 -1.22
C VAL A 16 -4.00 1.58 -1.04
N THR A 17 -4.20 2.29 -2.14
CA THR A 17 -4.68 3.67 -2.14
C THR A 17 -6.05 3.73 -2.81
N VAL A 18 -6.99 4.42 -2.17
CA VAL A 18 -8.34 4.67 -2.71
C VAL A 18 -8.76 6.12 -2.45
N PRO A 19 -9.66 6.71 -3.25
CA PRO A 19 -10.29 7.97 -2.92
C PRO A 19 -10.97 7.91 -1.55
N ARG A 20 -10.77 8.93 -0.72
CA ARG A 20 -11.41 9.01 0.59
C ARG A 20 -12.88 9.41 0.40
N CYS A 21 -13.77 8.68 1.08
CA CYS A 21 -15.21 8.87 0.94
C CYS A 21 -15.71 10.30 1.20
N GLY A 22 -15.18 10.99 2.21
CA GLY A 22 -15.62 12.34 2.58
C GLY A 22 -15.35 13.37 1.48
N PRO A 23 -14.08 13.64 1.12
CA PRO A 23 -13.77 14.59 0.05
C PRO A 23 -14.36 14.23 -1.31
N GLU A 24 -14.49 12.94 -1.60
CA GLU A 24 -15.12 12.46 -2.82
C GLU A 24 -16.62 12.74 -2.86
N PHE A 25 -17.32 12.56 -1.73
CA PHE A 25 -18.74 12.92 -1.62
C PHE A 25 -18.98 14.42 -1.89
N VAL A 26 -18.06 15.30 -1.47
CA VAL A 26 -18.15 16.73 -1.76
C VAL A 26 -18.01 16.98 -3.27
N ASN A 27 -17.09 16.30 -3.97
CA ASN A 27 -17.01 16.42 -5.43
C ASN A 27 -18.33 16.00 -6.10
N TRP A 28 -18.91 14.88 -5.66
CA TRP A 28 -20.19 14.38 -6.21
C TRP A 28 -21.33 15.36 -5.98
N ALA A 29 -21.39 16.00 -4.79
CA ALA A 29 -22.40 17.00 -4.48
C ALA A 29 -22.22 18.31 -5.28
N LEU A 30 -20.99 18.63 -5.69
CA LEU A 30 -20.69 19.85 -6.46
C LEU A 30 -20.83 19.65 -7.97
N SER A 31 -20.63 18.43 -8.49
CA SER A 31 -20.66 18.19 -9.93
C SER A 31 -21.05 16.75 -10.27
N ASP A 32 -22.16 16.61 -10.98
CA ASP A 32 -22.59 15.35 -11.59
C ASP A 32 -21.64 14.91 -12.72
N GLU A 33 -21.14 15.86 -13.50
CA GLU A 33 -20.20 15.61 -14.60
C GLU A 33 -18.85 15.04 -14.12
N TYR A 34 -18.43 15.33 -12.89
CA TYR A 34 -17.18 14.82 -12.34
C TYR A 34 -17.17 13.29 -12.19
N HIS A 35 -18.30 12.68 -11.85
CA HIS A 35 -18.37 11.24 -11.55
C HIS A 35 -19.12 10.43 -12.62
N ASN A 36 -19.98 11.07 -13.43
CA ASN A 36 -20.76 10.43 -14.49
C ASN A 36 -19.98 10.27 -15.81
N VAL A 37 -18.76 9.75 -15.73
CA VAL A 37 -17.94 9.41 -16.90
C VAL A 37 -17.78 7.88 -17.00
N PRO A 38 -17.83 7.29 -18.21
CA PRO A 38 -17.58 5.85 -18.39
C PRO A 38 -16.23 5.45 -17.81
N GLY A 39 -16.25 4.52 -16.83
CA GLY A 39 -15.03 4.09 -16.12
C GLY A 39 -14.55 5.04 -15.02
N GLY A 40 -15.34 6.05 -14.64
CA GLY A 40 -15.06 6.99 -13.56
C GLY A 40 -15.12 6.37 -12.16
N HIS A 41 -15.54 7.15 -11.16
CA HIS A 41 -15.60 6.68 -9.77
C HIS A 41 -16.74 5.69 -9.53
N VAL A 42 -16.55 4.42 -9.92
CA VAL A 42 -17.57 3.35 -9.84
C VAL A 42 -17.89 2.94 -8.40
N ARG A 43 -16.95 3.11 -7.46
CA ARG A 43 -17.13 2.68 -6.07
C ARG A 43 -16.28 3.47 -5.09
N ILE A 44 -16.91 3.95 -4.02
CA ILE A 44 -16.25 4.54 -2.85
C ILE A 44 -16.15 3.50 -1.74
N TYR A 45 -14.95 3.26 -1.22
CA TYR A 45 -14.73 2.39 -0.06
C TYR A 45 -14.66 3.20 1.23
N ARG A 46 -15.40 2.76 2.26
CA ARG A 46 -15.16 3.20 3.64
C ARG A 46 -13.94 2.45 4.20
N TYR A 47 -13.23 3.06 5.14
CA TYR A 47 -12.05 2.45 5.79
C TYR A 47 -12.29 1.00 6.23
N ARG A 48 -13.32 0.78 7.06
CA ARG A 48 -13.66 -0.56 7.59
C ARG A 48 -14.01 -1.57 6.49
N GLN A 49 -14.63 -1.12 5.40
CA GLN A 49 -14.99 -1.99 4.29
C GLN A 49 -13.74 -2.42 3.51
N LEU A 50 -12.79 -1.50 3.29
CA LEU A 50 -11.53 -1.79 2.62
C LEU A 50 -10.66 -2.72 3.47
N THR A 51 -10.45 -2.39 4.74
CA THR A 51 -9.63 -3.21 5.65
C THR A 51 -10.21 -4.60 5.81
N GLY A 52 -11.51 -4.73 6.07
CA GLY A 52 -12.17 -6.04 6.20
C GLY A 52 -12.04 -6.91 4.94
N ARG A 53 -12.06 -6.31 3.74
CA ARG A 53 -11.83 -7.04 2.49
C ARG A 53 -10.37 -7.48 2.29
N LEU A 54 -9.41 -6.68 2.76
CA LEU A 54 -7.99 -7.02 2.70
C LEU A 54 -7.66 -8.12 3.72
N GLU A 55 -8.19 -8.01 4.93
CA GLU A 55 -8.03 -8.99 6.00
C GLU A 55 -8.73 -10.31 5.67
N GLY A 56 -9.96 -10.25 5.16
CA GLY A 56 -10.68 -11.42 4.67
C GLY A 56 -9.99 -12.13 3.49
N ALA A 57 -9.04 -11.47 2.82
CA ALA A 57 -8.21 -12.07 1.77
C ALA A 57 -6.85 -12.59 2.29
N GLY A 58 -6.63 -12.63 3.61
CA GLY A 58 -5.43 -13.19 4.24
C GLY A 58 -4.26 -12.20 4.39
N LEU A 59 -4.49 -10.89 4.23
CA LEU A 59 -3.50 -9.86 4.52
C LEU A 59 -3.65 -9.34 5.95
N ARG A 60 -2.56 -8.86 6.55
CA ARG A 60 -2.60 -8.16 7.84
C ARG A 60 -2.44 -6.66 7.62
N VAL A 61 -3.41 -5.85 8.04
CA VAL A 61 -3.28 -4.39 8.05
C VAL A 61 -2.25 -4.00 9.11
N VAL A 62 -1.29 -3.15 8.73
CA VAL A 62 -0.21 -2.68 9.62
C VAL A 62 -0.27 -1.19 9.91
N GLY A 63 -1.04 -0.43 9.14
CA GLY A 63 -1.22 1.00 9.35
C GLY A 63 -2.01 1.65 8.24
N SER A 64 -2.40 2.90 8.46
CA SER A 64 -3.10 3.70 7.45
C SER A 64 -2.94 5.18 7.72
N HIS A 65 -3.05 5.99 6.68
CA HIS A 65 -3.10 7.44 6.79
C HIS A 65 -3.93 8.04 5.64
N HIS A 66 -4.25 9.32 5.77
CA HIS A 66 -4.80 10.12 4.68
C HIS A 66 -3.68 10.92 4.02
N ALA A 67 -3.81 11.17 2.72
CA ALA A 67 -2.82 11.88 1.93
C ALA A 67 -3.46 12.87 0.95
N HIS A 68 -2.64 13.81 0.47
CA HIS A 68 -2.99 14.78 -0.56
C HIS A 68 -4.15 15.73 -0.14
N GLY A 69 -4.04 16.30 1.06
CA GLY A 69 -4.98 17.28 1.60
C GLY A 69 -5.09 18.53 0.75
N LEU A 70 -3.98 19.02 0.16
CA LEU A 70 -4.00 20.19 -0.73
C LEU A 70 -4.77 19.96 -2.04
N HIS A 71 -4.89 18.71 -2.47
CA HIS A 71 -5.54 18.35 -3.73
C HIS A 71 -7.07 18.31 -3.63
N ALA A 72 -7.64 18.01 -2.46
CA ALA A 72 -9.09 17.98 -2.30
C ALA A 72 -9.75 19.35 -2.58
N PRO A 73 -9.28 20.47 -1.99
CA PRO A 73 -9.83 21.80 -2.30
C PRO A 73 -9.67 22.21 -3.76
N TYR A 74 -8.57 21.83 -4.42
CA TYR A 74 -8.41 22.07 -5.86
C TYR A 74 -9.52 21.40 -6.68
N TRP A 75 -9.85 20.14 -6.36
CA TRP A 75 -10.91 19.42 -7.05
C TRP A 75 -12.30 19.97 -6.73
N TRP A 76 -12.55 20.43 -5.51
CA TRP A 76 -13.81 21.12 -5.18
C TRP A 76 -13.95 22.41 -5.97
N LEU A 77 -12.88 23.20 -6.09
CA LEU A 77 -12.88 24.41 -6.90
C LEU A 77 -13.17 24.10 -8.37
N ARG A 78 -12.53 23.06 -8.94
CA ARG A 78 -12.82 22.56 -10.29
C ARG A 78 -14.29 22.15 -10.46
N CYS A 79 -14.85 21.43 -9.50
CA CYS A 79 -16.26 21.03 -9.55
C CYS A 79 -17.20 22.24 -9.49
N LEU A 80 -16.85 23.27 -8.72
CA LEU A 80 -17.66 24.48 -8.55
C LEU A 80 -17.70 25.36 -9.81
N VAL A 81 -16.58 25.52 -10.53
CA VAL A 81 -16.48 26.44 -11.67
C VAL A 81 -16.67 25.77 -13.04
N GLY A 82 -16.94 24.47 -13.04
CA GLY A 82 -16.97 23.61 -14.23
C GLY A 82 -15.68 22.80 -14.37
N THR A 83 -15.81 21.48 -14.42
CA THR A 83 -14.69 20.52 -14.41
C THR A 83 -13.75 20.64 -15.62
N THR A 84 -14.24 21.25 -16.71
CA THR A 84 -13.55 21.52 -17.97
C THR A 84 -13.07 22.97 -18.12
N ASN A 85 -13.40 23.85 -17.15
CA ASN A 85 -13.05 25.26 -17.20
C ASN A 85 -11.64 25.53 -16.63
N ASP A 86 -10.63 25.05 -17.35
CA ASP A 86 -9.22 25.18 -16.95
C ASP A 86 -8.70 26.63 -17.01
N HIS A 87 -9.40 27.52 -17.73
CA HIS A 87 -9.03 28.93 -17.87
C HIS A 87 -9.49 29.81 -16.70
N HIS A 88 -10.28 29.28 -15.76
CA HIS A 88 -10.71 30.04 -14.59
C HIS A 88 -9.48 30.49 -13.78
N PRO A 89 -9.28 31.81 -13.53
CA PRO A 89 -8.04 32.33 -12.93
C PRO A 89 -7.67 31.68 -11.59
N ALA A 90 -8.67 31.38 -10.75
CA ALA A 90 -8.44 30.69 -9.49
C ALA A 90 -7.99 29.23 -9.67
N VAL A 91 -8.56 28.52 -10.64
CA VAL A 91 -8.16 27.13 -10.96
C VAL A 91 -6.73 27.12 -11.49
N ALA A 92 -6.40 28.01 -12.42
CA ALA A 92 -5.06 28.12 -12.99
C ALA A 92 -4.01 28.51 -11.92
N ALA A 93 -4.34 29.44 -11.02
CA ALA A 93 -3.45 29.83 -9.93
C ALA A 93 -3.22 28.69 -8.94
N TYR A 94 -4.29 27.99 -8.52
CA TYR A 94 -4.19 26.84 -7.62
C TYR A 94 -3.42 25.70 -8.29
N HIS A 95 -3.65 25.44 -9.58
CA HIS A 95 -2.90 24.46 -10.36
C HIS A 95 -1.40 24.73 -10.34
N ARG A 96 -0.97 25.98 -10.56
CA ARG A 96 0.45 26.37 -10.44
C ARG A 96 1.02 26.10 -9.04
N LEU A 97 0.24 26.36 -7.99
CA LEU A 97 0.63 26.04 -6.61
C LEU A 97 0.81 24.54 -6.40
N LEU A 98 -0.07 23.70 -6.94
CA LEU A 98 0.05 22.24 -6.83
C LEU A 98 1.24 21.70 -7.63
N VAL A 99 1.47 22.21 -8.85
CA VAL A 99 2.65 21.84 -9.64
C VAL A 99 3.92 22.20 -8.85
N TRP A 100 3.98 23.40 -8.27
CA TRP A 100 5.08 23.81 -7.42
C TRP A 100 5.27 22.91 -6.18
N ASP A 101 4.19 22.50 -5.50
CA ASP A 101 4.26 21.55 -4.39
C ASP A 101 4.84 20.19 -4.82
N ILE A 102 4.37 19.65 -5.96
CA ILE A 102 4.83 18.36 -6.49
C ILE A 102 6.31 18.44 -6.85
N GLU A 103 6.72 19.49 -7.56
CA GLU A 103 8.08 19.63 -8.09
C GLU A 103 9.10 20.02 -7.04
N LYS A 104 8.76 20.96 -6.14
CA LYS A 104 9.72 21.57 -5.21
C LYS A 104 9.54 21.11 -3.77
N ALA A 105 8.39 20.53 -3.43
CA ALA A 105 8.12 20.02 -2.10
C ALA A 105 8.47 21.01 -0.96
N PRO A 106 8.19 22.32 -1.08
CA PRO A 106 8.66 23.31 -0.12
C PRO A 106 8.03 23.07 1.27
N VAL A 107 8.76 23.44 2.32
CA VAL A 107 8.33 23.16 3.71
C VAL A 107 6.94 23.72 4.02
N VAL A 108 6.59 24.87 3.46
CA VAL A 108 5.27 25.50 3.63
C VAL A 108 4.13 24.62 3.10
N THR A 109 4.23 24.11 1.88
CA THR A 109 3.17 23.28 1.29
C THR A 109 3.14 21.90 1.94
N ARG A 110 4.29 21.33 2.29
CA ARG A 110 4.37 20.07 3.04
C ARG A 110 3.74 20.14 4.43
N THR A 111 3.93 21.27 5.11
CA THR A 111 3.32 21.50 6.43
C THR A 111 1.81 21.70 6.30
N ALA A 112 1.38 22.51 5.33
CA ALA A 112 -0.04 22.68 5.03
C ALA A 112 -0.70 21.34 4.69
N ASP A 113 -0.10 20.53 3.82
CA ASP A 113 -0.63 19.22 3.45
C ASP A 113 -0.72 18.28 4.67
N ARG A 114 0.30 18.25 5.53
CA ARG A 114 0.28 17.44 6.75
C ARG A 114 -0.86 17.82 7.70
N ILE A 115 -1.16 19.11 7.84
CA ILE A 115 -2.28 19.61 8.65
C ILE A 115 -3.62 19.25 7.99
N LEU A 116 -3.70 19.36 6.66
CA LEU A 116 -4.92 19.09 5.91
C LEU A 116 -5.23 17.59 5.78
N ASN A 117 -4.22 16.72 5.78
CA ASN A 117 -4.37 15.29 5.54
C ASN A 117 -5.42 14.63 6.46
N PRO A 118 -5.40 14.79 7.79
CA PRO A 118 -6.43 14.22 8.66
C PRO A 118 -7.86 14.71 8.34
N VAL A 119 -8.00 15.98 7.97
CA VAL A 119 -9.30 16.66 7.80
C VAL A 119 -9.88 16.41 6.41
N VAL A 120 -9.09 16.64 5.35
CA VAL A 120 -9.55 16.69 3.95
C VAL A 120 -8.67 15.88 2.99
N GLY A 121 -7.77 15.02 3.48
CA GLY A 121 -6.93 14.19 2.60
C GLY A 121 -7.74 13.46 1.53
N LYS A 122 -7.42 13.71 0.25
CA LYS A 122 -8.14 13.15 -0.92
C LYS A 122 -8.07 11.63 -0.96
N SER A 123 -6.99 11.04 -0.48
CA SER A 123 -6.75 9.60 -0.54
C SER A 123 -6.69 8.97 0.85
N LEU A 124 -7.25 7.76 0.97
CA LEU A 124 -6.95 6.83 2.05
C LEU A 124 -5.85 5.87 1.58
N VAL A 125 -4.79 5.72 2.37
CA VAL A 125 -3.72 4.76 2.15
C VAL A 125 -3.75 3.72 3.26
N VAL A 126 -3.82 2.44 2.89
CA VAL A 126 -3.78 1.30 3.82
C VAL A 126 -2.54 0.47 3.52
N TYR A 127 -1.70 0.27 4.53
CA TYR A 127 -0.54 -0.59 4.45
C TYR A 127 -0.88 -1.98 4.98
N CYS A 128 -0.51 -3.00 4.19
CA CYS A 128 -0.77 -4.39 4.50
C CYS A 128 0.51 -5.21 4.37
N ARG A 129 0.56 -6.33 5.10
CA ARG A 129 1.62 -7.34 5.00
C ARG A 129 1.00 -8.71 4.80
N LYS A 130 1.52 -9.49 3.85
CA LYS A 130 1.20 -10.91 3.74
C LYS A 130 1.95 -11.67 4.86
N PRO A 131 1.27 -12.52 5.64
CA PRO A 131 1.93 -13.38 6.61
C PRO A 131 3.07 -14.20 5.97
N GLN A 132 4.07 -14.57 6.76
CA GLN A 132 5.05 -15.54 6.28
C GLN A 132 4.37 -16.90 6.15
N SER A 133 4.73 -17.64 5.11
CA SER A 133 4.45 -19.06 5.08
C SER A 133 5.30 -19.67 6.19
N VAL A 134 4.67 -20.16 7.24
CA VAL A 134 5.40 -21.01 8.19
C VAL A 134 5.81 -22.22 7.37
N ALA A 135 7.11 -22.37 7.09
CA ALA A 135 7.61 -23.62 6.59
C ALA A 135 7.24 -24.66 7.66
N SER A 136 6.31 -25.54 7.36
CA SER A 136 6.02 -26.70 8.21
C SER A 136 7.34 -27.45 8.34
N GLY A 137 8.05 -27.21 9.44
CA GLY A 137 9.25 -27.94 9.81
C GLY A 137 8.86 -29.34 10.25
N SER A 138 8.41 -30.17 9.31
CA SER A 138 8.54 -31.62 9.44
C SER A 138 10.01 -31.94 9.16
N GLY A 139 10.88 -31.67 10.14
CA GLY A 139 12.19 -32.30 10.16
C GLY A 139 11.98 -33.81 10.18
N PRO A 140 12.72 -34.61 9.38
CA PRO A 140 12.57 -36.05 9.45
C PRO A 140 12.89 -36.50 10.88
N ALA A 141 11.97 -37.23 11.50
CA ALA A 141 12.22 -37.88 12.77
C ALA A 141 13.49 -38.72 12.62
N ARG A 142 14.56 -38.33 13.32
CA ARG A 142 15.79 -39.13 13.37
C ARG A 142 15.42 -40.50 13.95
N PRO A 143 15.66 -41.61 13.24
CA PRO A 143 15.51 -42.93 13.85
C PRO A 143 16.50 -43.01 15.03
N GLY A 144 16.00 -43.50 16.17
CA GLY A 144 16.78 -43.64 17.39
C GLY A 144 18.06 -44.45 17.14
N VAL A 145 19.19 -43.87 17.52
CA VAL A 145 20.49 -44.54 17.44
C VAL A 145 20.52 -45.59 18.56
N HIS A 146 20.36 -46.86 18.20
CA HIS A 146 20.74 -47.98 19.08
C HIS A 146 22.25 -47.92 19.31
N HIS A 147 22.64 -47.70 20.57
CA HIS A 147 24.02 -47.68 20.98
C HIS A 147 24.58 -49.11 20.98
N LEU A 148 25.34 -49.48 19.94
CA LEU A 148 26.21 -50.66 19.96
C LEU A 148 27.55 -50.27 20.63
N PRO A 149 28.12 -51.12 21.50
CA PRO A 149 29.38 -50.81 22.17
C PRO A 149 30.55 -50.89 21.18
N ALA A 150 31.46 -49.93 21.30
CA ALA A 150 32.61 -49.74 20.44
C ALA A 150 33.59 -50.93 20.49
N ARG A 151 33.87 -51.54 19.34
CA ARG A 151 35.04 -52.40 19.15
C ARG A 151 36.21 -51.56 18.64
N SER A 152 37.25 -51.54 19.46
CA SER A 152 38.58 -50.99 19.18
C SER A 152 39.27 -51.74 18.05
N THR A 153 39.62 -51.04 16.97
CA THR A 153 40.74 -51.41 16.09
C THR A 153 41.41 -50.15 15.50
N ARG A 154 42.75 -50.18 15.50
CA ARG A 154 43.74 -49.14 15.22
C ARG A 154 43.72 -48.54 13.79
N PRO A 155 44.41 -47.40 13.57
CA PRO A 155 44.25 -46.57 12.39
C PRO A 155 45.15 -47.01 11.22
N THR A 156 44.65 -46.86 10.01
CA THR A 156 45.45 -46.89 8.78
C THR A 156 45.24 -45.59 8.00
N ARG A 157 46.37 -45.00 7.64
CA ARG A 157 46.61 -43.66 7.08
C ARG A 157 46.40 -43.69 5.57
N ALA A 158 45.64 -42.75 4.98
CA ALA A 158 45.85 -42.32 3.59
C ALA A 158 45.04 -41.06 3.19
N ALA A 159 45.81 -40.07 2.72
CA ALA A 159 45.54 -39.14 1.61
C ALA A 159 44.32 -38.21 1.63
N ALA A 160 44.61 -36.94 1.93
CA ALA A 160 43.84 -35.78 1.49
C ALA A 160 44.34 -35.33 0.10
N LYS A 161 43.40 -35.11 -0.83
CA LYS A 161 43.50 -34.27 -2.04
C LYS A 161 42.07 -33.78 -2.32
N GLU A 162 41.83 -32.46 -2.28
CA GLU A 162 41.72 -31.56 -3.46
C GLU A 162 40.37 -31.81 -4.21
N VAL A 163 39.53 -30.88 -4.62
CA VAL A 163 39.68 -29.55 -5.23
C VAL A 163 38.33 -28.81 -5.10
N VAL A 164 38.38 -27.50 -4.86
CA VAL A 164 37.28 -26.54 -5.05
C VAL A 164 37.39 -25.98 -6.46
N ALA A 165 36.26 -25.93 -7.17
CA ALA A 165 35.99 -25.01 -8.27
C ALA A 165 34.63 -24.37 -8.01
#